data_AF-A0AAW8L4I3-F1
#
_entry.id   AF-A0AAW8L4I3-F1
#
_cell.length_a   1.000
_cell.length_b   1.000
_cell.length_c   1.000
_cell.angle_alpha   90.00
_cell.angle_beta   90.00
_cell.angle_gamma   90.00
#
_symmetry.space_group_name_H-M   'P 1'
#
loop_
_entity.id
_entity.type
_entity.pdbx_description
1 polymer ?
#
loop_
_entity_poly.entity_id
_entity_poly.type
_entity_poly.pdbx_seq_one_letter_code
_entity_poly.pdbx_strand_id
1 'polypeptide(L)'
;NTFKLKIGSRPLQHDVDHVIAIKKALGADISVRVDVNRAWSELECIQGIQQLQDGGIDLIEQPCAIQNTEALARLTQRFDVAIMADEALTGPDSAYRIAKSQGADVFAVKIEQSGGLIEACEVAKIAGLAGIDLYGGTMLEGPVGSIASAHAFATFETLAFGTELFGPLLLTEEILKEPLRYENFELHLPTAPGLGIEIDEEKVEKLRR
;
A
#
# COMPACT_ATOMS: atom_id res chain seq x y z
N ASN A 1 -10.49 -0.20 -11.52
CA ASN A 1 -11.27 -1.19 -10.74
C ASN A 1 -11.03 -1.06 -9.22
N THR A 2 -9.96 -0.39 -8.76
CA THR A 2 -9.68 -0.18 -7.33
C THR A 2 -9.31 1.28 -7.06
N PHE A 3 -9.78 1.85 -5.93
CA PHE A 3 -9.41 3.18 -5.47
C PHE A 3 -9.02 3.17 -3.99
N LYS A 4 -7.96 3.91 -3.65
CA LYS A 4 -7.50 4.13 -2.27
C LYS A 4 -7.73 5.60 -1.90
N LEU A 5 -8.39 5.84 -0.77
CA LEU A 5 -8.68 7.19 -0.26
C LEU A 5 -7.83 7.48 0.97
N LYS A 6 -7.12 8.60 0.93
CA LYS A 6 -6.41 9.14 2.10
C LYS A 6 -7.40 9.88 2.99
N ILE A 7 -7.50 9.47 4.26
CA ILE A 7 -8.36 10.08 5.29
C ILE A 7 -7.55 10.31 6.58
N GLY A 8 -8.20 10.81 7.64
CA GLY A 8 -7.57 11.09 8.93
C GLY A 8 -7.20 12.56 9.14
N SER A 9 -7.43 13.42 8.14
CA SER A 9 -7.18 14.87 8.25
C SER A 9 -8.42 15.68 8.64
N ARG A 10 -9.61 15.07 8.60
CA ARG A 10 -10.88 15.70 8.96
C ARG A 10 -11.43 15.02 10.23
N PRO A 11 -12.46 15.61 10.87
CA PRO A 11 -13.18 14.92 11.93
C PRO A 11 -13.66 13.55 11.45
N LEU A 12 -13.55 12.53 12.30
CA LEU A 12 -13.86 11.13 12.01
C LEU A 12 -15.11 10.96 11.13
N GLN A 13 -16.23 11.55 11.55
CA GLN A 13 -17.50 11.40 10.85
C GLN A 13 -17.47 11.96 9.42
N HIS A 14 -16.78 13.09 9.20
CA HIS A 14 -16.69 13.69 7.87
C HIS A 14 -15.88 12.83 6.91
N ASP A 15 -14.80 12.21 7.39
CA ASP A 15 -13.99 11.29 6.58
C ASP A 15 -14.76 10.02 6.25
N VAL A 16 -15.46 9.43 7.24
CA VAL A 16 -16.29 8.23 7.04
C VAL A 16 -17.44 8.50 6.06
N ASP A 17 -18.20 9.58 6.25
CA ASP A 17 -19.31 9.95 5.37
C ASP A 17 -18.83 10.17 3.93
N HIS A 18 -17.66 10.80 3.77
CA HIS A 18 -17.03 11.05 2.47
C HIS A 18 -16.69 9.73 1.75
N VAL A 19 -16.04 8.80 2.45
CA VAL A 19 -15.64 7.50 1.90
C VAL A 19 -16.87 6.67 1.52
N ILE A 20 -17.88 6.60 2.40
CA ILE A 20 -19.11 5.84 2.14
C ILE A 20 -19.88 6.42 0.95
N ALA A 21 -19.94 7.76 0.81
CA ALA A 21 -20.56 8.39 -0.35
C ALA A 21 -19.88 7.98 -1.66
N ILE A 22 -18.54 7.89 -1.67
CA ILE A 22 -17.76 7.43 -2.82
C ILE A 22 -18.00 5.95 -3.10
N LYS A 23 -17.94 5.06 -2.10
CA LYS A 23 -18.23 3.63 -2.27
C LYS A 23 -19.63 3.41 -2.84
N LYS A 24 -20.63 4.13 -2.32
CA LYS A 24 -22.01 4.06 -2.83
C LYS A 24 -22.12 4.52 -4.29
N ALA A 25 -21.39 5.56 -4.68
CA ALA A 25 -21.42 6.08 -6.04
C ALA A 25 -20.71 5.14 -7.05
N LEU A 26 -19.61 4.50 -6.64
CA LEU A 26 -18.83 3.58 -7.47
C LEU A 26 -19.49 2.19 -7.59
N GLY A 27 -20.31 1.80 -6.62
CA GLY A 27 -21.01 0.52 -6.61
C GLY A 27 -20.20 -0.62 -5.98
N ALA A 28 -20.81 -1.81 -5.94
CA ALA A 28 -20.24 -2.97 -5.27
C ALA A 28 -19.04 -3.58 -6.00
N ASP A 29 -18.99 -3.46 -7.33
CA ASP A 29 -17.97 -4.10 -8.18
C ASP A 29 -16.61 -3.39 -8.16
N ILE A 30 -16.55 -2.18 -7.59
CA ILE A 30 -15.32 -1.39 -7.48
C ILE A 30 -14.78 -1.50 -6.06
N SER A 31 -13.51 -1.88 -5.95
CA SER A 31 -12.85 -1.92 -4.65
C SER A 31 -12.55 -0.52 -4.16
N VAL A 32 -12.92 -0.23 -2.92
CA VAL A 32 -12.62 1.03 -2.25
C VAL A 32 -11.94 0.72 -0.94
N ARG A 33 -10.79 1.34 -0.75
CA ARG A 33 -9.89 1.13 0.39
C ARG A 33 -9.55 2.47 0.99
N VAL A 34 -9.15 2.48 2.25
CA VAL A 34 -8.73 3.71 2.92
C VAL A 34 -7.37 3.57 3.55
N ASP A 35 -6.69 4.70 3.67
CA ASP A 35 -5.48 4.86 4.44
C ASP A 35 -5.61 6.08 5.34
N VAL A 36 -5.47 5.84 6.63
CA VAL A 36 -5.66 6.83 7.70
C VAL A 36 -4.34 7.48 8.11
N ASN A 37 -3.21 6.92 7.67
CA ASN A 37 -1.85 7.36 7.99
C ASN A 37 -1.65 7.64 9.49
N ARG A 38 -2.12 6.71 10.33
CA ARG A 38 -1.96 6.71 11.80
C ARG A 38 -2.77 7.78 12.55
N ALA A 39 -3.71 8.44 11.90
CA ALA A 39 -4.33 9.64 12.47
C ALA A 39 -5.29 9.35 13.63
N TRP A 40 -5.85 8.15 13.72
CA TRP A 40 -6.86 7.85 14.73
C TRP A 40 -6.27 7.29 16.02
N SER A 41 -6.83 7.73 17.14
CA SER A 41 -6.74 7.01 18.41
C SER A 41 -7.42 5.64 18.30
N GLU A 42 -7.14 4.71 19.22
CA GLU A 42 -7.77 3.39 19.21
C GLU A 42 -9.30 3.46 19.34
N LEU A 43 -9.83 4.44 20.09
CA LEU A 43 -11.27 4.66 20.21
C LEU A 43 -11.90 5.13 18.88
N GLU A 44 -11.23 6.05 18.19
CA GLU A 44 -11.64 6.49 16.85
C GLU A 44 -11.53 5.35 15.83
N CYS A 45 -10.50 4.51 15.92
CA CYS A 45 -10.38 3.31 15.09
C CYS A 45 -11.58 2.39 15.25
N ILE A 46 -11.98 2.09 16.49
CA ILE A 46 -13.14 1.24 16.76
C ILE A 46 -14.41 1.77 16.10
N GLN A 47 -14.65 3.09 16.19
CA GLN A 47 -15.84 3.72 15.63
C GLN A 47 -15.76 3.84 14.10
N GLY A 48 -14.60 4.23 13.56
CA GLY A 48 -14.38 4.43 12.14
C GLY A 48 -14.38 3.11 11.37
N ILE A 49 -13.65 2.11 11.85
CA ILE A 49 -13.53 0.79 11.21
C ILE A 49 -14.91 0.12 11.11
N GLN A 50 -15.71 0.14 12.19
CA GLN A 50 -17.06 -0.44 12.16
C GLN A 50 -17.91 0.20 11.05
N GLN A 51 -17.94 1.52 10.97
CA GLN A 51 -18.75 2.24 9.97
C GLN A 51 -18.24 2.01 8.54
N LEU A 52 -16.92 1.98 8.35
CA LEU A 52 -16.33 1.71 7.03
C LEU A 52 -16.57 0.26 6.59
N GLN A 53 -16.47 -0.71 7.50
CA GLN A 53 -16.82 -2.11 7.24
C GLN A 53 -18.29 -2.23 6.83
N ASP A 54 -19.21 -1.65 7.61
CA ASP A 54 -20.65 -1.66 7.31
C ASP A 54 -20.96 -0.93 5.98
N GLY A 55 -20.11 0.04 5.62
CA GLY A 55 -20.15 0.77 4.35
C GLY A 55 -19.59 0.00 3.15
N GLY A 56 -19.02 -1.19 3.34
CA GLY A 56 -18.47 -2.03 2.28
C GLY A 56 -17.07 -1.63 1.79
N ILE A 57 -16.24 -1.09 2.69
CA ILE A 57 -14.82 -0.82 2.43
C ILE A 57 -14.02 -2.12 2.59
N ASP A 58 -13.11 -2.37 1.66
CA ASP A 58 -12.46 -3.69 1.53
C ASP A 58 -11.16 -3.82 2.33
N LEU A 59 -10.53 -2.70 2.67
CA LEU A 59 -9.24 -2.64 3.34
C LEU A 59 -9.07 -1.31 4.07
N ILE A 60 -8.54 -1.37 5.29
CA ILE A 60 -8.18 -0.20 6.09
C ILE A 60 -6.70 -0.25 6.43
N GLU A 61 -5.94 0.70 5.91
CA GLU A 61 -4.50 0.80 6.07
C GLU A 61 -4.11 1.72 7.21
N GLN A 62 -3.23 1.21 8.06
CA GLN A 62 -2.62 1.85 9.22
C GLN A 62 -3.57 2.83 9.95
N PRO A 63 -4.69 2.34 10.54
CA PRO A 63 -5.68 3.20 11.17
C PRO A 63 -5.12 3.96 12.38
N CYS A 64 -4.28 3.30 13.17
CA CYS A 64 -3.75 3.83 14.42
C CYS A 64 -2.24 4.08 14.42
N ALA A 65 -1.82 4.81 15.45
CA ALA A 65 -0.43 5.17 15.70
C ALA A 65 0.51 3.96 15.90
N ILE A 66 1.71 4.04 15.33
CA ILE A 66 2.72 2.96 15.32
C ILE A 66 3.32 2.65 16.69
N GLN A 67 3.16 3.54 17.68
CA GLN A 67 3.69 3.35 19.02
C GLN A 67 2.95 2.25 19.78
N ASN A 68 1.76 1.86 19.32
CA ASN A 68 0.93 0.83 19.94
C ASN A 68 0.53 -0.24 18.90
N THR A 69 1.51 -1.02 18.44
CA THR A 69 1.26 -2.13 17.50
C THR A 69 0.31 -3.20 18.07
N GLU A 70 0.19 -3.29 19.41
CA GLU A 70 -0.81 -4.15 20.05
C GLU A 70 -2.25 -3.69 19.77
N ALA A 71 -2.47 -2.40 19.54
CA ALA A 71 -3.78 -1.90 19.11
C ALA A 71 -4.15 -2.47 17.74
N LEU A 72 -3.19 -2.56 16.79
CA LEU A 72 -3.46 -3.19 15.51
C LEU A 72 -3.92 -4.64 15.69
N ALA A 73 -3.25 -5.44 16.52
CA ALA A 73 -3.68 -6.82 16.80
C ALA A 73 -5.10 -6.91 17.37
N ARG A 74 -5.47 -6.02 18.30
CA ARG A 74 -6.83 -5.97 18.85
C ARG A 74 -7.87 -5.56 17.79
N LEU A 75 -7.52 -4.66 16.88
CA LEU A 75 -8.40 -4.22 15.80
C LEU A 75 -8.57 -5.32 14.75
N THR A 76 -7.48 -5.94 14.30
CA THR A 76 -7.48 -7.08 13.38
C THR A 76 -8.33 -8.24 13.89
N GLN A 77 -8.25 -8.59 15.18
CA GLN A 77 -9.08 -9.65 15.76
C GLN A 77 -10.56 -9.29 15.93
N ARG A 78 -10.88 -7.99 15.90
CA ARG A 78 -12.23 -7.49 16.23
C ARG A 78 -13.12 -7.34 15.00
N PHE A 79 -12.54 -7.11 13.83
CA PHE A 79 -13.24 -6.72 12.63
C PHE A 79 -13.01 -7.74 11.51
N ASP A 80 -13.96 -7.84 10.59
CA ASP A 80 -13.89 -8.72 9.43
C ASP A 80 -13.23 -8.02 8.24
N VAL A 81 -13.25 -6.68 8.20
CA VAL A 81 -12.53 -5.90 7.19
C VAL A 81 -11.02 -6.03 7.41
N ALA A 82 -10.29 -6.27 6.32
CA ALA A 82 -8.86 -6.43 6.37
C ALA A 82 -8.16 -5.18 6.91
N ILE A 83 -7.24 -5.37 7.86
CA ILE A 83 -6.37 -4.35 8.39
C ILE A 83 -4.96 -4.51 7.80
N MET A 84 -4.46 -3.45 7.15
CA MET A 84 -3.12 -3.45 6.56
C MET A 84 -2.12 -2.68 7.42
N ALA A 85 -0.94 -3.26 7.61
CA ALA A 85 0.22 -2.56 8.18
C ALA A 85 1.05 -1.89 7.07
N ASP A 86 1.27 -0.59 7.21
CA ASP A 86 2.18 0.22 6.38
C ASP A 86 3.29 0.80 7.26
N GLU A 87 3.06 1.92 7.96
CA GLU A 87 4.14 2.58 8.70
C GLU A 87 4.70 1.75 9.87
N ALA A 88 3.96 0.74 10.35
CA ALA A 88 4.46 -0.23 11.33
C ALA A 88 5.42 -1.28 10.71
N LEU A 89 5.37 -1.48 9.40
CA LEU A 89 6.12 -2.46 8.63
C LEU A 89 7.37 -1.82 8.00
N THR A 90 8.49 -1.90 8.71
CA THR A 90 9.78 -1.29 8.33
C THR A 90 10.83 -2.35 7.97
N GLY A 91 10.41 -3.49 7.42
CA GLY A 91 11.29 -4.60 7.02
C GLY A 91 11.16 -5.87 7.85
N PRO A 92 12.04 -6.86 7.64
CA PRO A 92 11.82 -8.25 8.09
C PRO A 92 11.61 -8.43 9.59
N ASP A 93 12.34 -7.69 10.43
CA ASP A 93 12.19 -7.79 11.88
C ASP A 93 10.81 -7.27 12.34
N SER A 94 10.33 -6.15 11.79
CA SER A 94 8.99 -5.64 12.08
C SER A 94 7.90 -6.57 11.55
N ALA A 95 8.09 -7.13 10.35
CA ALA A 95 7.20 -8.12 9.75
C ALA A 95 7.03 -9.33 10.66
N TYR A 96 8.14 -9.86 11.18
CA TYR A 96 8.12 -10.99 12.12
C TYR A 96 7.36 -10.66 13.42
N ARG A 97 7.56 -9.47 13.98
CA ARG A 97 6.87 -9.04 15.21
C ARG A 97 5.35 -8.91 14.98
N ILE A 98 4.95 -8.26 13.89
CA ILE A 98 3.53 -8.08 13.54
C ILE A 98 2.88 -9.44 13.26
N ALA A 99 3.55 -10.31 12.52
CA ALA A 99 3.08 -11.67 12.25
C ALA A 99 2.88 -12.48 13.54
N LYS A 100 3.86 -12.42 14.44
CA LYS A 100 3.80 -13.12 15.74
C LYS A 100 2.62 -12.65 16.60
N SER A 101 2.28 -11.36 16.54
CA SER A 101 1.15 -10.80 17.30
C SER A 101 -0.19 -10.85 16.56
N GLN A 102 -0.24 -11.39 15.34
CA GLN A 102 -1.41 -11.31 14.45
C GLN A 102 -1.89 -9.85 14.28
N GLY A 103 -0.93 -8.95 14.06
CA GLY A 103 -1.17 -7.51 14.06
C GLY A 103 -1.80 -6.97 12.78
N ALA A 104 -1.82 -7.72 11.68
CA ALA A 104 -2.40 -7.28 10.42
C ALA A 104 -2.80 -8.48 9.58
N ASP A 105 -3.80 -8.29 8.72
CA ASP A 105 -4.21 -9.25 7.69
C ASP A 105 -3.38 -9.10 6.42
N VAL A 106 -2.89 -7.88 6.17
CA VAL A 106 -2.15 -7.52 4.95
C VAL A 106 -0.89 -6.72 5.28
N PHE A 107 0.19 -6.99 4.56
CA PHE A 107 1.42 -6.20 4.58
C PHE A 107 1.56 -5.34 3.32
N ALA A 108 1.71 -4.02 3.53
CA ALA A 108 2.07 -3.08 2.47
C ALA A 108 3.59 -3.12 2.25
N VAL A 109 4.06 -4.01 1.37
CA VAL A 109 5.50 -4.16 1.11
C VAL A 109 5.98 -2.99 0.26
N LYS A 110 6.91 -2.20 0.80
CA LYS A 110 7.63 -1.13 0.10
C LYS A 110 9.12 -1.38 0.21
N ILE A 111 9.86 -1.29 -0.89
CA ILE A 111 11.29 -1.62 -0.89
C ILE A 111 12.09 -0.58 -0.08
N GLU A 112 11.62 0.66 -0.07
CA GLU A 112 12.15 1.82 0.63
C GLU A 112 12.05 1.65 2.15
N GLN A 113 10.89 1.17 2.63
CA GLN A 113 10.68 0.89 4.06
C GLN A 113 11.32 -0.43 4.49
N SER A 114 11.39 -1.41 3.60
CA SER A 114 11.95 -2.73 3.92
C SER A 114 13.47 -2.71 4.02
N GLY A 115 14.13 -1.76 3.38
CA GLY A 115 15.59 -1.64 3.33
C GLY A 115 16.23 -2.10 2.02
N GLY A 116 15.43 -2.40 1.00
CA GLY A 116 15.88 -2.84 -0.31
C GLY A 116 15.00 -3.93 -0.93
N LEU A 117 15.41 -4.37 -2.13
CA LEU A 117 14.72 -5.43 -2.87
C LEU A 117 14.78 -6.78 -2.14
N ILE A 118 15.93 -7.10 -1.53
CA ILE A 118 16.14 -8.38 -0.85
C ILE A 118 15.27 -8.43 0.40
N GLU A 119 15.31 -7.36 1.20
CA GLU A 119 14.57 -7.25 2.43
C GLU A 119 13.05 -7.26 2.20
N ALA A 120 12.58 -6.66 1.09
CA ALA A 120 11.17 -6.76 0.69
C ALA A 120 10.75 -8.21 0.37
N CYS A 121 11.60 -8.99 -0.29
CA CYS A 121 11.35 -10.42 -0.52
C CYS A 121 11.35 -11.23 0.78
N GLU A 122 12.22 -10.89 1.75
CA GLU A 122 12.21 -11.50 3.08
C GLU A 122 10.91 -11.17 3.85
N VAL A 123 10.41 -9.93 3.77
CA VAL A 123 9.10 -9.55 4.31
C VAL A 123 7.99 -10.39 3.69
N ALA A 124 7.98 -10.53 2.36
CA ALA A 124 7.02 -11.36 1.65
C ALA A 124 7.07 -12.84 2.08
N LYS A 125 8.28 -13.37 2.32
CA LYS A 125 8.46 -14.73 2.80
C LYS A 125 7.89 -14.93 4.21
N ILE A 126 8.13 -13.97 5.11
CA ILE A 126 7.59 -13.99 6.47
C ILE A 126 6.06 -13.95 6.43
N ALA A 127 5.47 -13.07 5.60
CA ALA A 127 4.03 -12.95 5.45
C ALA A 127 3.40 -14.29 4.99
N GLY A 128 3.96 -14.89 3.93
CA GLY A 128 3.47 -16.17 3.41
C GLY A 128 3.55 -17.32 4.43
N LEU A 129 4.59 -17.35 5.27
CA LEU A 129 4.70 -18.34 6.35
C LEU A 129 3.72 -18.08 7.50
N ALA A 130 3.29 -16.84 7.69
CA ALA A 130 2.34 -16.43 8.72
C ALA A 130 0.87 -16.45 8.26
N GLY A 131 0.62 -16.68 6.97
CA GLY A 131 -0.73 -16.58 6.39
C GLY A 131 -1.24 -15.14 6.27
N ILE A 132 -0.33 -14.18 6.10
CA ILE A 132 -0.64 -12.75 5.92
C ILE A 132 -0.55 -12.43 4.42
N ASP A 133 -1.56 -11.74 3.90
CA ASP A 133 -1.63 -11.34 2.50
C ASP A 133 -0.69 -10.17 2.17
N LEU A 134 -0.39 -10.02 0.88
CA LEU A 134 0.53 -9.00 0.39
C LEU A 134 -0.15 -7.94 -0.47
N TYR A 135 0.35 -6.72 -0.31
CA TYR A 135 0.06 -5.55 -1.12
C TYR A 135 1.37 -4.87 -1.53
N GLY A 136 1.53 -4.55 -2.81
CA GLY A 136 2.71 -3.83 -3.30
C GLY A 136 2.54 -2.33 -3.11
N GLY A 137 3.11 -1.79 -2.02
CA GLY A 137 3.02 -0.37 -1.69
C GLY A 137 4.00 0.50 -2.48
N THR A 138 3.89 1.82 -2.30
CA THR A 138 4.85 2.82 -2.83
C THR A 138 5.07 3.94 -1.82
N MET A 139 6.26 4.55 -1.81
CA MET A 139 6.52 5.85 -1.21
C MET A 139 6.33 7.00 -2.21
N LEU A 140 5.67 6.72 -3.34
CA LEU A 140 5.48 7.61 -4.50
C LEU A 140 6.80 7.87 -5.23
N GLU A 141 7.59 6.81 -5.46
CA GLU A 141 8.80 6.91 -6.25
C GLU A 141 8.50 7.33 -7.70
N GLY A 142 9.51 7.87 -8.36
CA GLY A 142 9.53 7.99 -9.81
C GLY A 142 9.72 6.62 -10.50
N PRO A 143 9.87 6.62 -11.84
CA PRO A 143 9.82 5.42 -12.65
C PRO A 143 10.88 4.37 -12.29
N VAL A 144 12.06 4.80 -11.82
CA VAL A 144 13.16 3.90 -11.42
C VAL A 144 12.78 3.07 -10.19
N GLY A 145 12.25 3.71 -9.14
CA GLY A 145 11.84 3.03 -7.92
C GLY A 145 10.61 2.15 -8.17
N SER A 146 9.61 2.66 -8.89
CA SER A 146 8.40 1.89 -9.19
C SER A 146 8.70 0.61 -9.98
N ILE A 147 9.58 0.66 -10.99
CA ILE A 147 9.92 -0.55 -11.74
C ILE A 147 10.82 -1.51 -10.95
N ALA A 148 11.69 -1.00 -10.08
CA ALA A 148 12.46 -1.83 -9.16
C ALA A 148 11.53 -2.60 -8.20
N SER A 149 10.53 -1.93 -7.64
CA SER A 149 9.48 -2.54 -6.83
C SER A 149 8.67 -3.57 -7.63
N ALA A 150 8.25 -3.23 -8.86
CA ALA A 150 7.50 -4.14 -9.72
C ALA A 150 8.27 -5.45 -10.01
N HIS A 151 9.58 -5.38 -10.26
CA HIS A 151 10.42 -6.57 -10.46
C HIS A 151 10.47 -7.47 -9.23
N ALA A 152 10.61 -6.91 -8.02
CA ALA A 152 10.52 -7.70 -6.79
C ALA A 152 9.13 -8.34 -6.64
N PHE A 153 8.06 -7.55 -6.82
CA PHE A 153 6.68 -8.00 -6.62
C PHE A 153 6.25 -9.08 -7.62
N ALA A 154 6.80 -9.09 -8.83
CA ALA A 154 6.58 -10.15 -9.81
C ALA A 154 7.13 -11.52 -9.38
N THR A 155 7.97 -11.57 -8.33
CA THR A 155 8.46 -12.83 -7.74
C THR A 155 7.59 -13.35 -6.60
N PHE A 156 6.63 -12.56 -6.12
CA PHE A 156 5.76 -12.96 -5.03
C PHE A 156 4.72 -13.95 -5.54
N GLU A 157 4.41 -14.96 -4.72
CA GLU A 157 3.44 -15.99 -5.09
C GLU A 157 2.06 -15.38 -5.36
N THR A 158 1.65 -14.42 -4.52
CA THR A 158 0.38 -13.70 -4.65
C THR A 158 0.52 -12.25 -4.17
N LEU A 159 -0.17 -11.34 -4.84
CA LEU A 159 -0.48 -9.99 -4.37
C LEU A 159 -2.00 -9.87 -4.27
N ALA A 160 -2.59 -10.47 -3.24
CA ALA A 160 -4.05 -10.59 -3.10
C ALA A 160 -4.77 -9.23 -3.16
N PHE A 161 -4.09 -8.16 -2.73
CA PHE A 161 -4.60 -6.80 -2.79
C PHE A 161 -4.02 -5.97 -3.95
N GLY A 162 -3.22 -6.54 -4.85
CA GLY A 162 -2.60 -5.82 -5.97
C GLY A 162 -1.49 -4.86 -5.52
N THR A 163 -1.36 -3.71 -6.19
CA THR A 163 -0.31 -2.71 -5.89
C THR A 163 -0.85 -1.28 -5.97
N GLU A 164 -0.06 -0.31 -5.52
CA GLU A 164 -0.21 1.13 -5.77
C GLU A 164 1.01 1.72 -6.48
N LEU A 165 1.63 0.99 -7.41
CA LEU A 165 2.77 1.49 -8.17
C LEU A 165 2.34 2.51 -9.25
N PHE A 166 1.76 3.64 -8.83
CA PHE A 166 1.28 4.72 -9.69
C PHE A 166 2.08 6.02 -9.54
N GLY A 167 3.14 6.05 -8.72
CA GLY A 167 3.99 7.22 -8.49
C GLY A 167 4.38 7.99 -9.77
N PRO A 168 4.82 7.31 -10.85
CA PRO A 168 5.16 7.96 -12.11
C PRO A 168 4.00 8.72 -12.77
N LEU A 169 2.75 8.28 -12.56
CA LEU A 169 1.56 8.95 -13.09
C LEU A 169 1.24 10.27 -12.37
N LEU A 170 1.83 10.51 -11.19
CA LEU A 170 1.70 11.79 -10.49
C LEU A 170 2.70 12.84 -10.99
N LEU A 171 3.78 12.41 -11.66
CA LEU A 171 4.84 13.31 -12.11
C LEU A 171 4.42 14.02 -13.40
N THR A 172 4.62 15.33 -13.45
CA THR A 172 4.37 16.13 -14.66
C THR A 172 5.55 16.12 -15.64
N GLU A 173 6.71 15.66 -15.18
CA GLU A 173 7.93 15.55 -15.95
C GLU A 173 8.46 14.12 -15.88
N GLU A 174 9.07 13.66 -16.97
CA GLU A 174 9.57 12.30 -17.15
C GLU A 174 11.11 12.32 -17.19
N ILE A 175 11.75 11.25 -16.72
CA ILE A 175 13.20 11.05 -16.79
C ILE A 175 13.59 9.83 -17.62
N LEU A 176 12.63 9.00 -18.03
CA LEU A 176 12.86 7.91 -18.97
C LEU A 176 12.80 8.39 -20.43
N LYS A 177 13.46 7.65 -21.32
CA LYS A 177 13.26 7.80 -22.77
C LYS A 177 11.87 7.34 -23.19
N GLU A 178 11.45 6.19 -22.68
CA GLU A 178 10.10 5.65 -22.83
C GLU A 178 9.43 5.53 -21.45
N PRO A 179 8.26 6.16 -21.24
CA PRO A 179 7.53 6.04 -19.99
C PRO A 179 7.12 4.59 -19.69
N LEU A 180 6.90 4.28 -18.41
CA LEU A 180 6.32 3.00 -18.01
C LEU A 180 4.91 2.81 -18.59
N ARG A 181 4.59 1.59 -19.02
CA ARG A 181 3.31 1.28 -19.67
C ARG A 181 2.24 0.90 -18.64
N TYR A 182 1.21 1.72 -18.53
CA TYR A 182 -0.01 1.45 -17.78
C TYR A 182 -1.16 1.21 -18.76
N GLU A 183 -1.80 0.05 -18.68
CA GLU A 183 -2.92 -0.31 -19.55
C GLU A 183 -3.84 -1.30 -18.83
N ASN A 184 -5.14 -1.24 -19.11
CA ASN A 184 -6.12 -2.22 -18.59
C ASN A 184 -6.04 -2.44 -17.06
N PHE A 185 -5.82 -1.36 -16.31
CA PHE A 185 -5.67 -1.35 -14.84
C PHE A 185 -4.39 -2.01 -14.30
N GLU A 186 -3.37 -2.21 -15.14
CA GLU A 186 -2.12 -2.87 -14.77
C GLU A 186 -0.89 -2.04 -15.16
N LEU A 187 0.22 -2.27 -14.44
CA LEU A 187 1.57 -1.85 -14.82
C LEU A 187 2.26 -3.01 -15.53
N HIS A 188 2.70 -2.81 -16.77
CA HIS A 188 3.40 -3.84 -17.52
C HIS A 188 4.90 -3.85 -17.20
N LEU A 189 5.44 -5.02 -16.85
CA LEU A 189 6.87 -5.18 -16.65
C LEU A 189 7.61 -5.22 -18.00
N PRO A 190 8.73 -4.50 -18.14
CA PRO A 190 9.62 -4.63 -19.28
C PRO A 190 10.40 -5.95 -19.22
N THR A 191 10.79 -6.47 -20.39
CA THR A 191 11.51 -7.76 -20.52
C THR A 191 12.99 -7.60 -20.82
N ALA A 192 13.49 -6.37 -20.96
CA ALA A 192 14.90 -6.09 -21.22
C ALA A 192 15.74 -6.29 -19.93
N PRO A 193 17.06 -6.53 -20.05
CA PRO A 193 17.93 -6.76 -18.89
C PRO A 193 17.92 -5.63 -17.85
N GLY A 194 18.26 -5.97 -16.61
CA GLY A 194 18.26 -5.02 -15.49
C GLY A 194 16.84 -4.60 -15.13
N LEU A 195 16.62 -3.30 -14.96
CA LEU A 195 15.28 -2.74 -14.73
C LEU A 195 14.44 -2.66 -16.02
N GLY A 196 15.05 -2.89 -17.19
CA GLY A 196 14.37 -2.83 -18.48
C GLY A 196 13.91 -1.43 -18.90
N ILE A 197 14.55 -0.39 -18.37
CA ILE A 197 14.27 1.03 -18.67
C ILE A 197 15.54 1.73 -19.16
N GLU A 198 15.36 2.83 -19.87
CA GLU A 198 16.46 3.70 -20.31
C GLU A 198 16.25 5.14 -19.83
N ILE A 199 17.26 5.70 -19.18
CA ILE A 199 17.25 7.07 -18.66
C ILE A 199 17.51 8.07 -19.78
N ASP A 200 16.79 9.17 -19.76
CA ASP A 200 17.06 10.37 -20.56
C ASP A 200 17.94 11.33 -19.74
N GLU A 201 19.25 11.27 -19.98
CA GLU A 201 20.25 12.07 -19.26
C GLU A 201 20.03 13.59 -19.42
N GLU A 202 19.49 14.05 -20.56
CA GLU A 202 19.19 15.46 -20.75
C GLU A 202 18.03 15.93 -19.86
N LYS A 203 17.01 15.09 -19.70
CA LYS A 203 15.90 15.37 -18.78
C LYS A 203 16.36 15.35 -17.33
N VAL A 204 17.21 14.38 -16.97
CA VAL A 204 17.81 14.33 -15.63
C VAL A 204 18.64 15.58 -15.35
N GLU A 205 19.50 16.01 -16.26
CA GLU A 205 20.34 17.19 -16.06
C GLU A 205 19.51 18.48 -15.90
N LYS A 206 18.38 18.60 -16.61
CA LYS A 206 17.45 19.74 -16.45
C LYS A 206 16.78 19.79 -15.07
N LEU A 207 16.58 18.64 -14.44
CA LEU A 207 15.86 18.51 -13.17
C LEU A 207 16.77 18.38 -11.94
N ARG A 208 18.06 18.12 -12.16
CA ARG A 208 19.06 17.93 -11.10
C ARG A 208 19.25 19.21 -10.28
N ARG A 209 19.40 19.05 -8.96
CA ARG A 209 19.67 20.13 -8.00
C ARG A 209 21.11 20.09 -7.50
#